data_AF-A0A443SMD1-F1
#
_entry.id   AF-A0A443SMD1-F1
#
_cell.length_a   1.000
_cell.length_b   1.000
_cell.length_c   1.000
_cell.angle_alpha   90.00
_cell.angle_beta   90.00
_cell.angle_gamma   90.00
#
_symmetry.space_group_name_H-M   'P 1'
#
loop_
_entity.id
_entity.type
_entity.pdbx_description
1 polymer ?
#
loop_
_entity_poly.entity_id
_entity_poly.type
_entity_poly.pdbx_seq_one_letter_code
_entity_poly.pdbx_strand_id
1 'polypeptide(L)'
;MDTKDVKSFEFESVVEVENIEEKPFKRKIVWLSVLKYALLHVFGVYGLLLSVTTCKLATLPFTFILIYISGLGVTAGAHRLWSHRSYKAKWPLRLLLALFNTIAFDKNIYEWCIDHRVHHKYSETPADPHTIKEGFFFSQIGWRMLSQRPEFIEKKNKHDFSDLWNDPIVKYQKILWYPLVLIFSFLLPTAIPFLIWREDVFTAFFICACLRWLFTSHVKWTVNSVAHRWGPKPYDKTNGNACENKLVIWSAFGEGFHNYHHAFPWDYKTSEFDWKYNMNLTAAFIDFFAFFGQAYDLRTASSEVIEARRLRTGEPLDPNCAPRKRNFCEWIIVVILFLLPLGFWFLSHFAINEALNAIFGFYVKCNIHDFVLSYFTSLASTYIHPNLAIFQWKFTCK
;
A
#
# COMPACT_ATOMS: atom_id res chain seq x y z
N MET A 1 22.12 -40.28 9.85
CA MET A 1 21.13 -39.27 10.25
C MET A 1 19.86 -40.01 10.61
N ASP A 2 19.47 -39.91 11.87
CA ASP A 2 18.40 -40.67 12.50
C ASP A 2 17.04 -40.27 11.93
N THR A 3 16.24 -41.24 11.51
CA THR A 3 14.96 -41.08 10.79
C THR A 3 13.80 -40.70 11.71
N LYS A 4 14.08 -40.03 12.83
CA LYS A 4 13.10 -39.69 13.89
C LYS A 4 12.61 -38.24 13.87
N ASP A 5 13.27 -37.35 13.13
CA ASP A 5 12.88 -35.93 13.07
C ASP A 5 11.91 -35.57 11.93
N VAL A 6 11.43 -36.54 11.16
CA VAL A 6 10.50 -36.30 10.03
C VAL A 6 9.03 -36.23 10.49
N LYS A 7 8.73 -36.42 11.78
CA LYS A 7 7.36 -36.47 12.32
C LYS A 7 6.84 -35.17 12.97
N SER A 8 7.51 -34.03 12.81
CA SER A 8 7.07 -32.75 13.40
C SER A 8 6.69 -31.64 12.40
N PHE A 9 6.70 -31.91 11.10
CA PHE A 9 6.09 -31.02 10.09
C PHE A 9 4.72 -31.56 9.66
N GLU A 10 3.78 -31.61 10.61
CA GLU A 10 2.38 -31.49 10.22
C GLU A 10 2.24 -30.15 9.52
N PHE A 11 2.01 -30.22 8.21
CA PHE A 11 1.75 -29.08 7.36
C PHE A 11 0.65 -28.21 7.98
N GLU A 12 1.01 -27.05 8.51
CA GLU A 12 0.13 -25.90 8.79
C GLU A 12 -0.52 -25.32 7.49
N SER A 13 -0.68 -26.13 6.45
CA SER A 13 -1.21 -25.71 5.14
C SER A 13 -2.71 -25.76 5.00
N VAL A 14 -3.43 -26.12 6.07
CA VAL A 14 -4.89 -26.09 6.08
C VAL A 14 -5.33 -25.69 7.48
N VAL A 15 -5.47 -24.40 7.73
CA VAL A 15 -6.47 -24.01 8.72
C VAL A 15 -7.80 -24.21 8.02
N GLU A 16 -8.48 -25.33 8.33
CA GLU A 16 -9.90 -25.43 7.97
C GLU A 16 -10.57 -24.18 8.54
N VAL A 17 -11.17 -23.37 7.67
CA VAL A 17 -11.84 -22.15 8.09
C VAL A 17 -13.00 -22.57 8.98
N GLU A 18 -12.83 -22.35 10.28
CA GLU A 18 -13.85 -22.61 11.29
C GLU A 18 -15.15 -21.95 10.81
N ASN A 19 -16.23 -22.71 10.72
CA ASN A 19 -17.50 -22.18 10.25
C ASN A 19 -18.08 -21.28 11.34
N ILE A 20 -17.89 -19.96 11.20
CA ILE A 20 -18.32 -18.97 12.19
C ILE A 20 -19.77 -18.59 11.90
N GLU A 21 -20.65 -18.93 12.84
CA GLU A 21 -22.06 -18.51 12.80
C GLU A 21 -22.18 -16.99 12.78
N GLU A 22 -22.88 -16.47 11.77
CA GLU A 22 -23.06 -15.03 11.59
C GLU A 22 -24.17 -14.52 12.51
N LYS A 23 -23.82 -13.64 13.45
CA LYS A 23 -24.81 -13.02 14.33
C LYS A 23 -25.50 -11.84 13.64
N PRO A 24 -26.79 -11.58 13.90
CA PRO A 24 -27.45 -10.37 13.40
C PRO A 24 -26.70 -9.12 13.86
N PHE A 25 -26.06 -8.42 12.91
CA PHE A 25 -25.24 -7.26 13.21
C PHE A 25 -25.42 -6.17 12.15
N LYS A 26 -25.73 -4.95 12.62
CA LYS A 26 -25.77 -3.77 11.76
C LYS A 26 -24.57 -2.89 12.06
N ARG A 27 -23.68 -2.75 11.08
CA ARG A 27 -22.52 -1.87 11.18
C ARG A 27 -22.97 -0.42 11.42
N LYS A 28 -22.29 0.25 12.35
CA LYS A 28 -22.43 1.69 12.60
C LYS A 28 -21.40 2.44 11.79
N ILE A 29 -21.78 3.59 11.22
CA ILE A 29 -20.86 4.49 10.54
C ILE A 29 -20.00 5.22 11.57
N VAL A 30 -18.69 5.19 11.38
CA VAL A 30 -17.73 5.94 12.19
C VAL A 30 -17.44 7.25 11.46
N TRP A 31 -18.27 8.27 11.70
CA TRP A 31 -18.24 9.54 10.95
C TRP A 31 -16.89 10.26 11.00
N LEU A 32 -16.14 10.16 12.10
CA LEU A 32 -14.79 10.72 12.16
C LEU A 32 -13.83 10.05 11.17
N SER A 33 -13.95 8.73 10.99
CA SER A 33 -13.20 8.02 9.96
C SER A 33 -13.63 8.43 8.56
N VAL A 34 -14.94 8.56 8.32
CA VAL A 34 -15.48 9.04 7.03
C VAL A 34 -14.91 10.42 6.69
N LEU A 35 -15.00 11.37 7.62
CA LEU A 35 -14.46 12.72 7.44
C LEU A 35 -12.96 12.70 7.17
N LYS A 36 -12.19 11.94 7.95
CA LYS A 36 -10.73 11.80 7.76
C LYS A 36 -10.39 11.29 6.36
N TYR A 37 -11.00 10.20 5.91
CA TYR A 37 -10.70 9.67 4.58
C TYR A 37 -11.22 10.60 3.49
N ALA A 38 -12.40 11.21 3.63
CA ALA A 38 -12.92 12.19 2.68
C ALA A 38 -11.95 13.37 2.49
N LEU A 39 -11.46 13.95 3.58
CA LEU A 39 -10.48 15.05 3.52
C LEU A 39 -9.18 14.62 2.87
N LEU A 40 -8.62 13.46 3.24
CA LEU A 40 -7.40 12.96 2.61
C LEU A 40 -7.57 12.68 1.11
N HIS A 41 -8.77 12.27 0.67
CA HIS A 41 -9.07 12.09 -0.75
C HIS A 41 -9.17 13.43 -1.48
N VAL A 42 -9.91 14.40 -0.93
CA VAL A 42 -10.01 15.75 -1.50
C VAL A 42 -8.62 16.39 -1.62
N PHE A 43 -7.81 16.31 -0.56
CA PHE A 43 -6.45 16.83 -0.54
C PHE A 43 -5.52 16.08 -1.50
N GLY A 44 -5.67 14.76 -1.63
CA GLY A 44 -4.91 13.98 -2.60
C GLY A 44 -5.27 14.32 -4.05
N VAL A 45 -6.57 14.48 -4.36
CA VAL A 45 -7.03 14.92 -5.69
C VAL A 45 -6.55 16.34 -6.00
N TYR A 46 -6.58 17.23 -5.01
CA TYR A 46 -6.00 18.56 -5.16
C TYR A 46 -4.48 18.50 -5.41
N GLY A 47 -3.77 17.64 -4.68
CA GLY A 47 -2.36 17.35 -4.94
C GLY A 47 -2.10 16.82 -6.34
N LEU A 48 -2.98 15.97 -6.89
CA LEU A 48 -2.88 15.51 -8.28
C LEU A 48 -2.95 16.69 -9.25
N LEU A 49 -3.90 17.60 -9.07
CA LEU A 49 -4.02 18.81 -9.88
C LEU A 49 -2.75 19.67 -9.80
N LEU A 50 -2.21 19.91 -8.60
CA LEU A 50 -0.96 20.67 -8.42
C LEU A 50 0.24 19.98 -9.09
N SER A 51 0.30 18.64 -9.03
CA SER A 51 1.41 17.88 -9.61
C SER A 51 1.49 17.98 -11.13
N VAL A 52 0.37 18.19 -11.82
CA VAL A 52 0.34 18.32 -13.28
C VAL A 52 0.29 19.76 -13.76
N THR A 53 0.25 20.73 -12.84
CA THR A 53 0.19 22.16 -13.19
C THR A 53 1.41 22.88 -12.66
N THR A 54 1.69 22.86 -11.37
CA THR A 54 2.49 23.93 -10.75
C THR A 54 3.69 23.47 -9.95
N CYS A 55 3.82 22.16 -9.70
CA CYS A 55 4.97 21.66 -8.98
C CYS A 55 6.26 21.78 -9.78
N LYS A 56 7.38 21.90 -9.08
CA LYS A 56 8.71 21.73 -9.65
C LYS A 56 8.92 20.28 -10.06
N LEU A 57 9.60 20.09 -11.19
CA LEU A 57 9.85 18.76 -11.77
C LEU A 57 10.52 17.78 -10.79
N ALA A 58 11.38 18.26 -9.88
CA ALA A 58 12.04 17.42 -8.87
C ALA A 58 11.07 16.82 -7.84
N THR A 59 9.89 17.41 -7.65
CA THR A 59 8.87 16.94 -6.71
C THR A 59 8.22 15.63 -7.19
N LEU A 60 8.11 15.42 -8.50
CA LEU A 60 7.53 14.21 -9.10
C LEU A 60 8.32 12.93 -8.80
N PRO A 61 9.64 12.82 -9.14
CA PRO A 61 10.42 11.63 -8.83
C PRO A 61 10.60 11.44 -7.33
N PHE A 62 10.68 12.52 -6.54
CA PHE A 62 10.71 12.41 -5.08
C PHE A 62 9.43 11.77 -4.52
N THR A 63 8.26 12.22 -4.98
CA THR A 63 6.97 11.64 -4.59
C THR A 63 6.85 10.18 -5.04
N PHE A 64 7.35 9.86 -6.24
CA PHE A 64 7.40 8.49 -6.75
C PHE A 64 8.27 7.58 -5.86
N ILE A 65 9.42 8.04 -5.40
CA ILE A 65 10.27 7.32 -4.42
C ILE A 65 9.51 7.12 -3.10
N LEU A 66 8.84 8.16 -2.59
CA LEU A 66 8.05 8.07 -1.36
C LEU A 66 6.92 7.02 -1.47
N ILE A 67 6.28 6.90 -2.64
CA ILE A 67 5.27 5.87 -2.92
C ILE A 67 5.91 4.48 -2.82
N TYR A 68 7.08 4.28 -3.42
CA TYR A 68 7.77 3.00 -3.43
C TYR A 68 8.21 2.55 -2.03
N ILE A 69 8.88 3.43 -1.27
CA ILE A 69 9.30 3.09 0.09
C ILE A 69 8.09 2.87 1.01
N SER A 70 6.99 3.62 0.83
CA SER A 70 5.73 3.36 1.54
C SER A 70 5.21 1.95 1.28
N GLY A 71 5.29 1.50 0.02
CA GLY A 71 4.95 0.14 -0.38
C GLY A 71 5.80 -0.92 0.31
N LEU A 72 7.13 -0.76 0.28
CA LEU A 72 8.08 -1.68 0.93
C LEU A 72 7.88 -1.78 2.45
N GLY A 73 7.55 -0.68 3.12
CA GLY A 73 7.25 -0.68 4.54
C GLY A 73 6.03 -1.55 4.92
N VAL A 74 5.07 -1.69 4.00
CA VAL A 74 3.91 -2.58 4.20
C VAL A 74 4.26 -3.99 3.76
N THR A 75 4.78 -4.17 2.56
CA THR A 75 4.99 -5.49 1.92
C THR A 75 6.16 -6.27 2.54
N ALA A 76 7.38 -5.73 2.52
CA ALA A 76 8.53 -6.37 3.16
C ALA A 76 8.41 -6.33 4.69
N GLY A 77 7.91 -5.21 5.23
CA GLY A 77 7.75 -5.00 6.67
C GLY A 77 6.49 -5.65 7.25
N ALA A 78 5.43 -4.86 7.39
CA ALA A 78 4.22 -5.26 8.14
C ALA A 78 3.67 -6.63 7.74
N HIS A 79 3.69 -6.94 6.46
CA HIS A 79 3.18 -8.15 5.87
C HIS A 79 4.12 -9.34 6.03
N ARG A 80 5.22 -9.40 5.28
CA ARG A 80 6.10 -10.58 5.23
C ARG A 80 6.90 -10.79 6.51
N LEU A 81 7.52 -9.73 7.04
CA LEU A 81 8.36 -9.81 8.24
C LEU A 81 7.54 -9.99 9.51
N TRP A 82 6.62 -9.08 9.81
CA TRP A 82 5.95 -9.07 11.11
C TRP A 82 4.67 -9.91 11.15
N SER A 83 3.84 -9.91 10.11
CA SER A 83 2.61 -10.71 10.13
C SER A 83 2.88 -12.19 9.93
N HIS A 84 3.67 -12.54 8.91
CA HIS A 84 3.90 -13.93 8.50
C HIS A 84 5.20 -14.55 9.02
N ARG A 85 6.14 -13.74 9.50
CA ARG A 85 7.45 -14.21 9.97
C ARG A 85 8.15 -15.10 8.93
N SER A 86 7.99 -14.73 7.66
CA SER A 86 8.49 -15.52 6.52
C SER A 86 10.00 -15.36 6.32
N TYR A 87 10.60 -14.36 6.97
CA TYR A 87 12.04 -14.20 7.12
C TYR A 87 12.36 -13.48 8.43
N LYS A 88 13.63 -13.47 8.83
CA LYS A 88 14.13 -12.69 9.97
C LYS A 88 14.98 -11.53 9.48
N ALA A 89 14.95 -10.43 10.23
CA ALA A 89 15.71 -9.23 9.92
C ALA A 89 16.50 -8.75 11.15
N LYS A 90 17.72 -8.27 10.91
CA LYS A 90 18.52 -7.56 11.92
C LYS A 90 17.86 -6.20 12.24
N TRP A 91 18.20 -5.64 13.39
CA TRP A 91 17.58 -4.41 13.88
C TRP A 91 17.67 -3.21 12.88
N PRO A 92 18.74 -3.01 12.08
CA PRO A 92 18.79 -1.89 11.15
C PRO A 92 17.72 -1.99 10.06
N LEU A 93 17.55 -3.17 9.47
CA LEU A 93 16.51 -3.42 8.47
C LEU A 93 15.11 -3.32 9.08
N ARG A 94 14.90 -3.84 10.31
CA ARG A 94 13.63 -3.68 11.03
C ARG A 94 13.28 -2.22 11.26
N LEU A 95 14.25 -1.40 11.68
CA LEU A 95 14.04 0.02 11.90
C LEU A 95 13.73 0.74 10.59
N LEU A 96 14.46 0.45 9.51
CA LEU A 96 14.22 0.99 8.19
C LEU A 96 12.80 0.69 7.70
N LEU A 97 12.37 -0.58 7.80
CA LEU A 97 11.03 -1.00 7.41
C LEU A 97 9.95 -0.37 8.29
N ALA A 98 10.22 -0.13 9.57
CA ALA A 98 9.30 0.56 10.45
C ALA A 98 9.14 2.05 10.08
N LEU A 99 10.23 2.73 9.69
CA LEU A 99 10.16 4.09 9.15
C LEU A 99 9.37 4.14 7.84
N PHE A 100 9.66 3.22 6.92
CA PHE A 100 8.92 3.09 5.67
C PHE A 100 7.42 2.83 5.89
N ASN A 101 7.07 1.98 6.86
CA ASN A 101 5.68 1.72 7.24
C ASN A 101 5.00 2.98 7.80
N THR A 102 5.71 3.75 8.63
CA THR A 102 5.23 5.03 9.15
C THR A 102 4.95 6.01 8.00
N ILE A 103 5.88 6.17 7.04
CA ILE A 103 5.67 7.02 5.86
C ILE A 103 4.38 6.63 5.11
N ALA A 104 4.10 5.32 5.01
CA ALA A 104 2.91 4.81 4.33
C ALA A 104 1.58 5.28 4.96
N PHE A 105 1.58 5.64 6.25
CA PHE A 105 0.43 6.13 7.02
C PHE A 105 -0.86 5.31 6.81
N ASP A 106 -0.81 4.03 7.20
CA ASP A 106 -1.97 3.12 7.14
C ASP A 106 -2.49 2.77 8.54
N LYS A 107 -1.74 1.94 9.26
CA LYS A 107 -1.90 1.61 10.68
C LYS A 107 -0.51 1.41 11.27
N ASN A 108 -0.35 1.52 12.59
CA ASN A 108 0.87 1.06 13.24
C ASN A 108 1.05 -0.44 12.96
N ILE A 109 2.30 -0.92 12.96
CA ILE A 109 2.64 -2.29 12.58
C ILE A 109 1.86 -3.29 13.43
N TYR A 110 1.75 -3.05 14.74
CA TYR A 110 1.05 -3.93 15.67
C TYR A 110 -0.42 -4.15 15.27
N GLU A 111 -1.18 -3.08 15.05
CA GLU A 111 -2.59 -3.17 14.63
C GLU A 111 -2.75 -3.74 13.23
N TRP A 112 -1.86 -3.38 12.31
CA TRP A 112 -1.88 -3.91 10.95
C TRP A 112 -1.70 -5.43 10.96
N CYS A 113 -0.71 -5.93 11.69
CA CYS A 113 -0.41 -7.36 11.77
C CYS A 113 -1.52 -8.16 12.44
N ILE A 114 -2.18 -7.59 13.47
CA ILE A 114 -3.34 -8.23 14.10
C ILE A 114 -4.46 -8.42 13.09
N ASP A 115 -4.85 -7.34 12.41
CA ASP A 115 -5.94 -7.38 11.43
C ASP A 115 -5.61 -8.38 10.31
N HIS A 116 -4.36 -8.37 9.83
CA HIS A 116 -3.89 -9.25 8.76
C HIS A 116 -3.83 -10.73 9.16
N ARG A 117 -3.34 -11.05 10.37
CA ARG A 117 -3.33 -12.44 10.88
C ARG A 117 -4.75 -12.98 11.07
N VAL A 118 -5.68 -12.15 11.56
CA VAL A 118 -7.10 -12.51 11.67
C VAL A 118 -7.72 -12.71 10.29
N HIS A 119 -7.40 -11.83 9.32
CA HIS A 119 -7.82 -11.97 7.93
C HIS A 119 -7.39 -13.32 7.34
N HIS A 120 -6.11 -13.70 7.43
CA HIS A 120 -5.66 -14.99 6.89
C HIS A 120 -6.33 -16.19 7.54
N LYS A 121 -6.54 -16.15 8.87
CA LYS A 121 -7.09 -17.27 9.60
C LYS A 121 -8.60 -17.47 9.38
N TYR A 122 -9.32 -16.37 9.14
CA TYR A 122 -10.78 -16.37 9.05
C TYR A 122 -11.28 -15.73 7.76
N SER A 123 -10.48 -15.83 6.69
CA SER A 123 -10.74 -15.18 5.41
C SER A 123 -12.14 -15.49 4.91
N GLU A 124 -12.86 -14.46 4.45
CA GLU A 124 -14.24 -14.58 3.94
C GLU A 124 -15.27 -15.10 4.96
N THR A 125 -15.00 -14.99 6.26
CA THR A 125 -16.00 -15.19 7.33
C THR A 125 -16.44 -13.86 7.95
N PRO A 126 -17.45 -13.84 8.84
CA PRO A 126 -17.79 -12.65 9.63
C PRO A 126 -16.63 -12.12 10.50
N ALA A 127 -15.61 -12.94 10.80
CA ALA A 127 -14.44 -12.52 11.56
C ALA A 127 -13.33 -11.92 10.70
N ASP A 128 -13.43 -11.92 9.36
CA ASP A 128 -12.48 -11.22 8.49
C ASP A 128 -12.76 -9.70 8.53
N PRO A 129 -11.76 -8.85 8.88
CA PRO A 129 -11.96 -7.41 9.00
C PRO A 129 -12.41 -6.74 7.69
N HIS A 130 -12.07 -7.29 6.53
CA HIS A 130 -12.30 -6.68 5.22
C HIS A 130 -12.78 -7.69 4.17
N THR A 131 -13.64 -8.63 4.59
CA THR A 131 -14.22 -9.64 3.70
C THR A 131 -14.86 -9.05 2.44
N ILE A 132 -14.51 -9.61 1.29
CA ILE A 132 -15.11 -9.25 0.00
C ILE A 132 -16.60 -9.64 -0.08
N LYS A 133 -17.09 -10.54 0.79
CA LYS A 133 -18.51 -10.94 0.85
C LYS A 133 -19.45 -9.79 1.21
N GLU A 134 -18.96 -8.78 1.93
CA GLU A 134 -19.71 -7.55 2.22
C GLU A 134 -19.64 -6.51 1.06
N GLY A 135 -18.97 -6.86 -0.04
CA GLY A 135 -18.93 -6.08 -1.26
C GLY A 135 -17.57 -5.42 -1.55
N PHE A 136 -17.44 -4.97 -2.80
CA PHE A 136 -16.19 -4.36 -3.29
C PHE A 136 -15.84 -3.06 -2.55
N PHE A 137 -16.79 -2.15 -2.38
CA PHE A 137 -16.53 -0.90 -1.68
C PHE A 137 -16.15 -1.15 -0.21
N PHE A 138 -16.76 -2.15 0.43
CA PHE A 138 -16.45 -2.53 1.80
C PHE A 138 -15.00 -2.99 1.95
N SER A 139 -14.57 -3.97 1.16
CA SER A 139 -13.19 -4.49 1.17
C SER A 139 -12.14 -3.46 0.73
N GLN A 140 -12.49 -2.58 -0.21
CA GLN A 140 -11.60 -1.49 -0.67
C GLN A 140 -11.35 -0.45 0.42
N ILE A 141 -12.41 0.10 1.05
CA ILE A 141 -12.23 1.19 2.03
C ILE A 141 -13.32 1.22 3.11
N GLY A 142 -14.52 0.72 2.80
CA GLY A 142 -15.68 0.79 3.70
C GLY A 142 -15.43 0.21 5.09
N TRP A 143 -14.65 -0.87 5.19
CA TRP A 143 -14.29 -1.50 6.46
C TRP A 143 -13.56 -0.55 7.44
N ARG A 144 -12.87 0.48 6.93
CA ARG A 144 -12.18 1.49 7.73
C ARG A 144 -13.10 2.57 8.28
N MET A 145 -14.33 2.66 7.75
CA MET A 145 -15.33 3.68 8.05
C MET A 145 -16.52 3.12 8.85
N LEU A 146 -16.52 1.83 9.12
CA LEU A 146 -17.61 1.13 9.79
C LEU A 146 -17.11 0.47 11.08
N SER A 147 -18.01 0.27 12.03
CA SER A 147 -17.72 -0.47 13.25
C SER A 147 -17.32 -1.91 12.95
N GLN A 148 -16.36 -2.44 13.71
CA GLN A 148 -15.93 -3.84 13.62
C GLN A 148 -17.04 -4.79 14.07
N ARG A 149 -17.06 -6.00 13.48
CA ARG A 149 -17.98 -7.07 13.85
C ARG A 149 -17.58 -7.68 15.21
N PRO A 150 -18.54 -8.10 16.06
CA PRO A 150 -18.24 -8.80 17.30
C PRO A 150 -17.36 -10.03 17.10
N GLU A 151 -17.57 -10.78 16.02
CA GLU A 151 -16.82 -11.98 15.66
C GLU A 151 -15.34 -11.67 15.41
N PHE A 152 -15.05 -10.59 14.70
CA PHE A 152 -13.68 -10.10 14.52
C PHE A 152 -13.03 -9.75 15.87
N ILE A 153 -13.75 -9.03 16.74
CA ILE A 153 -13.23 -8.63 18.06
C ILE A 153 -12.95 -9.86 18.94
N GLU A 154 -13.87 -10.82 18.94
CA GLU A 154 -13.73 -12.07 19.69
C GLU A 154 -12.52 -12.87 19.22
N LYS A 155 -12.39 -13.11 17.90
CA LYS A 155 -11.27 -13.86 17.35
C LYS A 155 -9.94 -13.12 17.55
N LYS A 156 -9.93 -11.79 17.40
CA LYS A 156 -8.77 -10.95 17.73
C LYS A 156 -8.33 -11.13 19.18
N ASN A 157 -9.25 -11.15 20.14
CA ASN A 157 -8.89 -11.28 21.56
C ASN A 157 -8.44 -12.70 21.96
N LYS A 158 -8.70 -13.71 21.13
CA LYS A 158 -8.29 -15.10 21.36
C LYS A 158 -6.88 -15.43 20.86
N HIS A 159 -6.30 -14.63 19.97
CA HIS A 159 -4.97 -14.89 19.42
C HIS A 159 -3.86 -14.23 20.24
N ASP A 160 -2.74 -14.95 20.38
CA ASP A 160 -1.53 -14.39 20.97
C ASP A 160 -0.76 -13.52 19.95
N PHE A 161 -0.49 -12.28 20.35
CA PHE A 161 0.30 -11.29 19.61
C PHE A 161 1.50 -10.79 20.43
N SER A 162 1.89 -11.53 21.46
CA SER A 162 3.00 -11.21 22.36
C SER A 162 4.31 -10.98 21.60
N ASP A 163 4.52 -11.70 20.49
CA ASP A 163 5.69 -11.53 19.63
C ASP A 163 5.84 -10.10 19.07
N LEU A 164 4.72 -9.47 18.67
CA LEU A 164 4.72 -8.10 18.16
C LEU A 164 4.97 -7.09 19.26
N TRP A 165 4.47 -7.35 20.47
CA TRP A 165 4.70 -6.47 21.62
C TRP A 165 6.11 -6.60 22.19
N ASN A 166 6.71 -7.79 22.09
CA ASN A 166 8.06 -8.09 22.52
C ASN A 166 9.12 -7.59 21.54
N ASP A 167 8.74 -7.27 20.30
CA ASP A 167 9.58 -6.53 19.35
C ASP A 167 9.65 -5.04 19.78
N PRO A 168 10.82 -4.53 20.23
CA PRO A 168 10.93 -3.14 20.70
C PRO A 168 10.61 -2.12 19.60
N ILE A 169 10.98 -2.40 18.35
CA ILE A 169 10.75 -1.47 17.23
C ILE A 169 9.25 -1.35 16.98
N VAL A 170 8.52 -2.46 16.95
CA VAL A 170 7.05 -2.46 16.78
C VAL A 170 6.37 -1.78 17.97
N LYS A 171 6.78 -2.12 19.19
CA LYS A 171 6.24 -1.53 20.43
C LYS A 171 6.40 -0.01 20.45
N TYR A 172 7.61 0.50 20.23
CA TYR A 172 7.86 1.94 20.26
C TYR A 172 7.24 2.67 19.07
N GLN A 173 7.19 2.05 17.88
CA GLN A 173 6.47 2.62 16.74
C GLN A 173 4.97 2.79 17.04
N LYS A 174 4.36 1.84 17.75
CA LYS A 174 2.96 1.96 18.21
C LYS A 174 2.79 3.06 19.26
N ILE A 175 3.64 3.09 20.28
CA ILE A 175 3.55 4.09 21.37
C ILE A 175 3.71 5.51 20.82
N LEU A 176 4.64 5.70 19.88
CA LEU A 176 4.96 7.00 19.28
C LEU A 176 4.26 7.22 17.93
N TRP A 177 3.20 6.46 17.62
CA TRP A 177 2.61 6.41 16.29
C TRP A 177 2.23 7.80 15.74
N TYR A 178 1.49 8.60 16.50
CA TYR A 178 1.03 9.92 16.02
C TYR A 178 2.18 10.92 15.82
N PRO A 179 3.13 11.12 16.77
CA PRO A 179 4.31 11.93 16.51
C PRO A 179 5.13 11.46 15.31
N LEU A 180 5.35 10.15 15.18
CA LEU A 180 6.12 9.59 14.07
C LEU A 180 5.43 9.81 12.72
N VAL A 181 4.11 9.60 12.63
CA VAL A 181 3.34 9.88 11.43
C VAL A 181 3.38 11.36 11.06
N LEU A 182 3.20 12.25 12.03
CA LEU A 182 3.28 13.69 11.78
C LEU A 182 4.63 14.08 11.17
N ILE A 183 5.73 13.56 11.72
CA ILE A 183 7.08 13.86 11.26
C ILE A 183 7.34 13.20 9.90
N PHE A 184 7.22 11.87 9.80
CA PHE A 184 7.73 11.11 8.65
C PHE A 184 6.75 11.02 7.49
N SER A 185 5.44 11.13 7.72
CA SER A 185 4.43 11.03 6.65
C SER A 185 3.95 12.37 6.13
N PHE A 186 4.12 13.45 6.91
CA PHE A 186 3.64 14.80 6.59
C PHE A 186 4.76 15.85 6.59
N LEU A 187 5.39 16.14 7.73
CA LEU A 187 6.32 17.27 7.85
C LEU A 187 7.58 17.09 7.02
N LEU A 188 8.26 15.95 7.13
CA LEU A 188 9.51 15.69 6.43
C LEU A 188 9.32 15.54 4.90
N PRO A 189 8.31 14.81 4.40
CA PRO A 189 7.96 14.81 2.97
C PRO A 189 7.64 16.20 2.40
N THR A 190 7.14 17.12 3.22
CA THR A 190 6.86 18.51 2.83
C THR A 190 8.11 19.39 2.90
N ALA A 191 8.89 19.25 3.98
CA ALA A 191 10.05 20.08 4.25
C ALA A 191 11.20 19.81 3.28
N ILE A 192 11.42 18.55 2.86
CA ILE A 192 12.50 18.21 1.92
C ILE A 192 12.37 18.99 0.59
N PRO A 193 11.24 18.96 -0.14
CA PRO A 193 11.05 19.75 -1.34
C PRO A 193 11.22 21.25 -1.13
N PHE A 194 10.64 21.77 -0.04
CA PHE A 194 10.70 23.18 0.31
C PHE A 194 12.13 23.65 0.61
N LEU A 195 12.93 22.85 1.31
CA LEU A 195 14.28 23.23 1.72
C LEU A 195 15.31 23.01 0.61
N ILE A 196 15.21 21.90 -0.14
CA ILE A 196 16.26 21.49 -1.10
C ILE A 196 16.08 22.16 -2.46
N TRP A 197 14.89 22.12 -3.05
CA TRP A 197 14.64 22.72 -4.38
C TRP A 197 13.63 23.88 -4.35
N ARG A 198 13.33 24.40 -3.15
CA ARG A 198 12.48 25.59 -2.93
C ARG A 198 11.06 25.42 -3.45
N GLU A 199 10.50 24.23 -3.40
CA GLU A 199 9.09 24.01 -3.73
C GLU A 199 8.18 24.84 -2.84
N ASP A 200 7.02 25.27 -3.34
CA ASP A 200 6.00 25.88 -2.49
C ASP A 200 5.55 24.90 -1.38
N VAL A 201 5.39 25.37 -0.14
CA VAL A 201 5.10 24.51 1.02
C VAL A 201 3.76 23.79 0.87
N PHE A 202 2.74 24.47 0.36
CA PHE A 202 1.42 23.88 0.16
C PHE A 202 1.44 22.84 -0.95
N THR A 203 2.11 23.16 -2.05
CA THR A 203 2.33 22.26 -3.18
C THR A 203 3.07 20.99 -2.74
N ALA A 204 4.17 21.15 -1.99
CA ALA A 204 4.92 20.04 -1.42
C ALA A 204 4.04 19.18 -0.48
N PHE A 205 3.24 19.80 0.39
CA PHE A 205 2.36 19.09 1.31
C PHE A 205 1.30 18.27 0.58
N PHE A 206 0.55 18.88 -0.32
CA PHE A 206 -0.54 18.20 -1.03
C PHE A 206 -0.02 17.09 -1.95
N ILE A 207 1.17 17.23 -2.54
CA ILE A 207 1.76 16.22 -3.43
C ILE A 207 2.47 15.14 -2.60
N CYS A 208 3.50 15.50 -1.84
CA CYS A 208 4.39 14.53 -1.18
C CYS A 208 3.74 13.84 0.03
N ALA A 209 2.74 14.46 0.66
CA ALA A 209 2.01 13.84 1.77
C ALA A 209 0.65 13.29 1.31
N CYS A 210 -0.26 14.13 0.80
CA CYS A 210 -1.65 13.75 0.54
C CYS A 210 -1.83 12.89 -0.72
N LEU A 211 -1.28 13.30 -1.88
CA LEU A 211 -1.35 12.52 -3.11
C LEU A 211 -0.60 11.19 -2.98
N ARG A 212 0.61 11.23 -2.39
CA ARG A 212 1.35 10.01 -2.03
C ARG A 212 0.50 9.06 -1.17
N TRP A 213 -0.15 9.57 -0.11
CA TRP A 213 -1.03 8.76 0.74
C TRP A 213 -2.19 8.17 -0.06
N LEU A 214 -2.85 8.99 -0.90
CA LEU A 214 -3.98 8.56 -1.72
C LEU A 214 -3.59 7.40 -2.63
N PHE A 215 -2.51 7.57 -3.40
CA PHE A 215 -2.07 6.56 -4.35
C PHE A 215 -1.64 5.27 -3.64
N THR A 216 -0.76 5.39 -2.63
CA THR A 216 -0.29 4.21 -1.88
C THR A 216 -1.43 3.46 -1.21
N SER A 217 -2.43 4.16 -0.67
CA SER A 217 -3.56 3.54 0.02
C SER A 217 -4.44 2.77 -0.95
N HIS A 218 -4.81 3.35 -2.10
CA HIS A 218 -5.64 2.66 -3.09
C HIS A 218 -4.95 1.43 -3.67
N VAL A 219 -3.66 1.50 -3.96
CA VAL A 219 -2.88 0.33 -4.41
C VAL A 219 -2.95 -0.79 -3.37
N LYS A 220 -2.68 -0.50 -2.09
CA LYS A 220 -2.76 -1.52 -1.02
C LYS A 220 -4.16 -2.11 -0.90
N TRP A 221 -5.18 -1.29 -0.96
CA TRP A 221 -6.57 -1.72 -0.83
C TRP A 221 -7.04 -2.61 -1.99
N THR A 222 -6.43 -2.50 -3.17
CA THR A 222 -6.73 -3.43 -4.28
C THR A 222 -6.33 -4.87 -3.96
N VAL A 223 -5.35 -5.10 -3.07
CA VAL A 223 -5.02 -6.45 -2.59
C VAL A 223 -6.21 -7.06 -1.85
N ASN A 224 -6.92 -6.27 -1.04
CA ASN A 224 -8.08 -6.73 -0.28
C ASN A 224 -9.35 -6.89 -1.14
N SER A 225 -9.46 -6.14 -2.24
CA SER A 225 -10.69 -6.07 -3.03
C SER A 225 -10.56 -6.78 -4.39
N VAL A 226 -9.62 -6.33 -5.23
CA VAL A 226 -9.38 -6.83 -6.59
C VAL A 226 -8.79 -8.24 -6.52
N ALA A 227 -7.77 -8.45 -5.68
CA ALA A 227 -7.14 -9.76 -5.52
C ALA A 227 -7.96 -10.76 -4.68
N HIS A 228 -9.12 -10.34 -4.16
CA HIS A 228 -10.13 -11.24 -3.59
C HIS A 228 -11.37 -11.41 -4.49
N ARG A 229 -11.33 -10.95 -5.75
CA ARG A 229 -12.52 -11.01 -6.62
C ARG A 229 -12.24 -11.44 -8.04
N TRP A 230 -11.13 -11.01 -8.63
CA TRP A 230 -10.89 -11.20 -10.07
C TRP A 230 -9.50 -11.77 -10.34
N GLY A 231 -9.46 -13.03 -10.77
CA GLY A 231 -8.22 -13.71 -11.14
C GLY A 231 -8.35 -15.23 -11.03
N PRO A 232 -7.41 -15.99 -11.61
CA PRO A 232 -7.35 -17.44 -11.44
C PRO A 232 -6.93 -17.84 -10.02
N LYS A 233 -7.28 -19.07 -9.62
CA LYS A 233 -6.93 -19.68 -8.32
C LYS A 233 -6.17 -21.00 -8.51
N PRO A 234 -4.94 -20.95 -9.01
CA PRO A 234 -4.22 -22.16 -9.42
C PRO A 234 -3.74 -23.03 -8.25
N TYR A 235 -3.66 -22.51 -7.02
CA TYR A 235 -3.17 -23.29 -5.87
C TYR A 235 -4.30 -23.75 -4.97
N ASP A 236 -5.29 -22.89 -4.74
CA ASP A 236 -6.40 -23.21 -3.85
C ASP A 236 -7.67 -22.42 -4.18
N LYS A 237 -8.67 -23.08 -4.74
CA LYS A 237 -9.99 -22.49 -4.99
C LYS A 237 -10.99 -22.65 -3.84
N THR A 238 -10.61 -23.44 -2.83
CA THR A 238 -11.47 -23.85 -1.72
C THR A 238 -11.37 -22.91 -0.52
N ASN A 239 -10.19 -22.32 -0.30
CA ASN A 239 -9.91 -21.45 0.83
C ASN A 239 -10.10 -19.96 0.48
N GLY A 240 -11.34 -19.50 0.51
CA GLY A 240 -11.67 -18.09 0.33
C GLY A 240 -11.64 -17.59 -1.12
N ASN A 241 -11.56 -16.27 -1.29
CA ASN A 241 -11.67 -15.63 -2.59
C ASN A 241 -10.36 -15.05 -3.14
N ALA A 242 -9.25 -15.27 -2.44
CA ALA A 242 -7.93 -14.85 -2.91
C ALA A 242 -7.59 -15.43 -4.29
N CYS A 243 -7.14 -14.58 -5.20
CA CYS A 243 -6.88 -14.89 -6.60
C CYS A 243 -5.60 -14.20 -7.08
N GLU A 244 -4.98 -14.79 -8.10
CA GLU A 244 -3.83 -14.21 -8.76
C GLU A 244 -4.28 -13.02 -9.64
N ASN A 245 -3.74 -11.82 -9.43
CA ASN A 245 -4.15 -10.66 -10.22
C ASN A 245 -2.95 -9.90 -10.78
N LYS A 246 -2.80 -9.90 -12.11
CA LYS A 246 -1.70 -9.22 -12.81
C LYS A 246 -1.64 -7.73 -12.51
N LEU A 247 -2.77 -7.00 -12.52
CA LEU A 247 -2.76 -5.56 -12.23
C LEU A 247 -2.28 -5.27 -10.80
N VAL A 248 -2.65 -6.12 -9.84
CA VAL A 248 -2.21 -5.99 -8.44
C VAL A 248 -0.75 -6.42 -8.28
N ILE A 249 -0.28 -7.46 -8.99
CA ILE A 249 1.14 -7.86 -9.00
C ILE A 249 2.03 -6.67 -9.37
N TRP A 250 1.65 -5.95 -10.44
CA TRP A 250 2.44 -4.81 -10.93
C TRP A 250 2.31 -3.58 -10.04
N SER A 251 1.10 -3.24 -9.59
CA SER A 251 0.88 -2.02 -8.81
C SER A 251 1.30 -2.16 -7.35
N ALA A 252 1.13 -3.33 -6.73
CA ALA A 252 1.41 -3.61 -5.33
C ALA A 252 2.68 -4.45 -5.13
N PHE A 253 3.69 -4.28 -5.98
CA PHE A 253 5.06 -4.79 -5.77
C PHE A 253 5.18 -6.32 -5.58
N GLY A 254 4.26 -7.09 -6.17
CA GLY A 254 4.21 -8.54 -6.06
C GLY A 254 3.09 -9.07 -5.14
N GLU A 255 2.35 -8.23 -4.40
CA GLU A 255 1.28 -8.73 -3.51
C GLU A 255 0.03 -9.24 -4.24
N GLY A 256 -0.01 -9.15 -5.58
CA GLY A 256 -1.10 -9.73 -6.36
C GLY A 256 -0.97 -11.23 -6.61
N PHE A 257 0.10 -11.90 -6.17
CA PHE A 257 0.20 -13.36 -6.14
C PHE A 257 -0.62 -13.95 -4.98
N HIS A 258 -1.88 -13.51 -4.89
CA HIS A 258 -2.64 -13.57 -3.64
C HIS A 258 -3.20 -14.96 -3.38
N ASN A 259 -3.50 -15.75 -4.42
CA ASN A 259 -3.91 -17.14 -4.24
C ASN A 259 -2.75 -17.99 -3.69
N TYR A 260 -1.54 -17.83 -4.26
CA TYR A 260 -0.34 -18.46 -3.74
C TYR A 260 -0.11 -18.05 -2.29
N HIS A 261 -0.18 -16.75 -2.02
CA HIS A 261 0.08 -16.21 -0.70
C HIS A 261 -0.89 -16.76 0.36
N HIS A 262 -2.18 -16.87 0.05
CA HIS A 262 -3.15 -17.49 0.96
C HIS A 262 -2.96 -19.00 1.14
N ALA A 263 -2.44 -19.69 0.12
CA ALA A 263 -2.10 -21.12 0.22
C ALA A 263 -0.79 -21.37 1.01
N PHE A 264 0.18 -20.46 0.90
CA PHE A 264 1.51 -20.56 1.51
C PHE A 264 1.90 -19.26 2.23
N PRO A 265 1.19 -18.85 3.29
CA PRO A 265 1.38 -17.56 3.92
C PRO A 265 2.78 -17.36 4.54
N TRP A 266 3.49 -18.45 4.86
CA TRP A 266 4.84 -18.41 5.43
C TRP A 266 5.96 -18.25 4.38
N ASP A 267 5.65 -18.26 3.08
CA ASP A 267 6.65 -18.07 2.02
C ASP A 267 7.06 -16.59 1.90
N TYR A 268 8.35 -16.30 1.99
CA TYR A 268 8.85 -14.92 1.96
C TYR A 268 8.67 -14.25 0.61
N LYS A 269 8.63 -15.03 -0.47
CA LYS A 269 8.40 -14.51 -1.81
C LYS A 269 6.97 -14.10 -2.00
N THR A 270 6.02 -14.69 -1.26
CA THR A 270 4.57 -14.60 -1.52
C THR A 270 4.16 -15.05 -2.93
N SER A 271 5.06 -15.76 -3.62
CA SER A 271 4.86 -16.26 -4.98
C SER A 271 5.72 -17.48 -5.25
N GLU A 272 5.24 -18.40 -6.09
CA GLU A 272 5.99 -19.62 -6.48
C GLU A 272 7.36 -19.27 -7.06
N PHE A 273 7.39 -18.32 -8.00
CA PHE A 273 8.61 -17.94 -8.71
C PHE A 273 9.33 -16.76 -8.06
N ASP A 274 10.63 -16.70 -8.30
CA ASP A 274 11.46 -15.58 -7.87
C ASP A 274 11.14 -14.31 -8.68
N TRP A 275 11.57 -13.16 -8.17
CA TRP A 275 11.33 -11.86 -8.78
C TRP A 275 11.78 -11.78 -10.25
N LYS A 276 12.77 -12.59 -10.65
CA LYS A 276 13.29 -12.77 -12.01
C LYS A 276 12.23 -13.23 -13.03
N TYR A 277 11.15 -13.85 -12.57
CA TYR A 277 10.05 -14.40 -13.37
C TYR A 277 8.80 -13.53 -13.34
N ASN A 278 8.56 -12.82 -12.24
CA ASN A 278 7.21 -12.39 -11.91
C ASN A 278 7.11 -10.95 -11.34
N MET A 279 8.21 -10.19 -11.33
CA MET A 279 8.25 -8.79 -10.86
C MET A 279 7.87 -8.57 -9.40
N ASN A 280 8.15 -9.55 -8.56
CA ASN A 280 8.02 -9.40 -7.13
C ASN A 280 9.14 -8.51 -6.56
N LEU A 281 8.98 -7.19 -6.66
CA LEU A 281 9.99 -6.21 -6.25
C LEU A 281 10.27 -6.27 -4.75
N THR A 282 9.28 -6.65 -3.95
CA THR A 282 9.46 -6.89 -2.52
C THR A 282 10.39 -8.08 -2.26
N ALA A 283 10.24 -9.19 -2.99
CA ALA A 283 11.17 -10.33 -2.87
C ALA A 283 12.59 -9.92 -3.28
N ALA A 284 12.74 -9.16 -4.37
CA ALA A 284 14.05 -8.63 -4.80
C ALA A 284 14.70 -7.74 -3.73
N PHE A 285 13.91 -6.89 -3.06
CA PHE A 285 14.37 -6.06 -1.95
C PHE A 285 14.85 -6.92 -0.76
N ILE A 286 14.10 -7.97 -0.40
CA ILE A 286 14.48 -8.88 0.68
C ILE A 286 15.77 -9.64 0.31
N ASP A 287 15.89 -10.15 -0.92
CA ASP A 287 17.09 -10.82 -1.43
C ASP A 287 18.32 -9.91 -1.38
N PHE A 288 18.16 -8.63 -1.75
CA PHE A 288 19.23 -7.63 -1.65
C PHE A 288 19.72 -7.48 -0.21
N PHE A 289 18.81 -7.36 0.77
CA PHE A 289 19.23 -7.27 2.18
C PHE A 289 19.72 -8.61 2.73
N ALA A 290 19.30 -9.75 2.17
CA ALA A 290 19.84 -11.05 2.51
C ALA A 290 21.29 -11.20 2.06
N PHE A 291 21.63 -10.69 0.87
CA PHE A 291 23.00 -10.64 0.37
C PHE A 291 23.95 -9.86 1.32
N PHE A 292 23.48 -8.77 1.93
CA PHE A 292 24.25 -8.03 2.96
C PHE A 292 24.11 -8.63 4.38
N GLY A 293 23.46 -9.78 4.54
CA GLY A 293 23.24 -10.44 5.82
C GLY A 293 22.38 -9.65 6.80
N GLN A 294 21.54 -8.73 6.32
CA GLN A 294 20.54 -8.00 7.11
C GLN A 294 19.20 -8.74 7.17
N ALA A 295 18.86 -9.52 6.15
CA ALA A 295 17.78 -10.50 6.15
C ALA A 295 18.36 -11.92 6.17
N TYR A 296 17.69 -12.87 6.83
CA TYR A 296 18.12 -14.26 6.95
C TYR A 296 16.91 -15.17 7.28
N ASP A 297 17.11 -16.49 7.26
CA ASP A 297 16.04 -17.49 7.45
C ASP A 297 14.84 -17.28 6.51
N LEU A 298 15.11 -16.98 5.23
CA LEU A 298 14.09 -16.78 4.19
C LEU A 298 13.39 -18.12 3.91
N ARG A 299 12.10 -18.22 4.23
CA ARG A 299 11.30 -19.45 4.08
C ARG A 299 10.66 -19.53 2.69
N THR A 300 10.78 -20.67 2.03
CA THR A 300 10.15 -20.92 0.72
C THR A 300 9.45 -22.27 0.70
N ALA A 301 8.30 -22.38 0.04
CA ALA A 301 7.66 -23.67 -0.21
C ALA A 301 8.46 -24.47 -1.26
N SER A 302 8.55 -25.79 -1.08
CA SER A 302 9.22 -26.66 -2.05
C SER A 302 8.31 -26.92 -3.26
N SER A 303 8.91 -27.26 -4.41
CA SER A 303 8.14 -27.54 -5.64
C SER A 303 7.16 -28.71 -5.44
N GLU A 304 7.52 -29.72 -4.66
CA GLU A 304 6.67 -30.87 -4.34
C GLU A 304 5.45 -30.45 -3.52
N VAL A 305 5.65 -29.56 -2.53
CA VAL A 305 4.57 -28.99 -1.71
C VAL A 305 3.60 -28.19 -2.57
N ILE A 306 4.13 -27.35 -3.46
CA ILE A 306 3.33 -26.48 -4.33
C ILE A 306 2.50 -27.32 -5.29
N GLU A 307 3.13 -28.32 -5.93
CA GLU A 307 2.44 -29.20 -6.88
C GLU A 307 1.38 -30.05 -6.20
N ALA A 308 1.68 -30.62 -5.03
CA ALA A 308 0.69 -31.38 -4.26
C ALA A 308 -0.54 -30.52 -3.90
N ARG A 309 -0.35 -29.26 -3.52
CA ARG A 309 -1.46 -28.33 -3.22
C ARG A 309 -2.27 -27.99 -4.47
N ARG A 310 -1.59 -27.67 -5.57
CA ARG A 310 -2.20 -27.38 -6.88
C ARG A 310 -3.06 -28.55 -7.36
N LEU A 311 -2.56 -29.78 -7.31
CA LEU A 311 -3.31 -30.97 -7.72
C LEU A 311 -4.52 -31.25 -6.81
N ARG A 312 -4.40 -30.96 -5.51
CA ARG A 312 -5.45 -31.22 -4.52
C ARG A 312 -6.59 -30.20 -4.57
N THR A 313 -6.27 -28.90 -4.69
CA THR A 313 -7.25 -27.82 -4.51
C THR A 313 -7.22 -26.72 -5.58
N GLY A 314 -6.29 -26.79 -6.52
CA GLY A 314 -6.14 -25.78 -7.57
C GLY A 314 -7.23 -25.82 -8.64
N GLU A 315 -7.32 -24.72 -9.39
CA GLU A 315 -7.91 -24.71 -10.71
C GLU A 315 -6.93 -25.32 -11.73
N PRO A 316 -7.42 -26.03 -12.75
CA PRO A 316 -6.57 -26.51 -13.84
C PRO A 316 -5.81 -25.35 -14.47
N LEU A 317 -4.48 -25.48 -14.55
CA LEU A 317 -3.64 -24.52 -15.26
C LEU A 317 -3.76 -24.73 -16.77
N ASP A 318 -3.77 -23.63 -17.53
CA ASP A 318 -3.56 -23.69 -18.97
C ASP A 318 -2.11 -24.16 -19.23
N PRO A 319 -1.90 -25.32 -19.86
CA PRO A 319 -0.56 -25.85 -20.13
C PRO A 319 0.29 -24.94 -21.04
N ASN A 320 -0.33 -24.02 -21.80
CA ASN A 320 0.39 -23.03 -22.60
C ASN A 320 0.89 -21.84 -21.78
N CYS A 321 0.49 -21.72 -20.52
CA CYS A 321 0.79 -20.59 -19.64
C CYS A 321 1.93 -20.94 -18.66
N ALA A 322 2.90 -21.75 -19.10
CA ALA A 322 4.04 -22.11 -18.28
C ALA A 322 4.92 -20.87 -18.00
N PRO A 323 5.20 -20.55 -16.73
CA PRO A 323 6.03 -19.42 -16.36
C PRO A 323 7.47 -19.65 -16.80
N ARG A 324 8.06 -18.67 -17.49
CA ARG A 324 9.47 -18.71 -17.92
C ARG A 324 10.24 -17.51 -17.39
N LYS A 325 11.56 -17.69 -17.25
CA LYS A 325 12.45 -16.63 -16.82
C LYS A 325 12.44 -15.52 -17.87
N ARG A 326 12.35 -14.26 -17.41
CA ARG A 326 12.46 -13.12 -18.32
C ARG A 326 13.90 -12.99 -18.84
N ASN A 327 14.04 -12.77 -20.14
CA ASN A 327 15.32 -12.44 -20.76
C ASN A 327 15.67 -10.96 -20.50
N PHE A 328 16.88 -10.54 -20.89
CA PHE A 328 17.37 -9.18 -20.64
C PHE A 328 16.48 -8.10 -21.30
N CYS A 329 16.04 -8.30 -22.55
CA CYS A 329 15.18 -7.36 -23.25
C CYS A 329 13.81 -7.21 -22.56
N GLU A 330 13.25 -8.31 -22.08
CA GLU A 330 12.00 -8.29 -21.30
C GLU A 330 12.17 -7.56 -19.97
N TRP A 331 13.34 -7.67 -19.34
CA TRP A 331 13.68 -6.88 -18.16
C TRP A 331 13.76 -5.38 -18.46
N ILE A 332 14.32 -5.00 -19.61
CA ILE A 332 14.31 -3.60 -20.06
C ILE A 332 12.87 -3.11 -20.23
N ILE A 333 12.02 -3.88 -20.92
CA ILE A 333 10.61 -3.53 -21.12
C ILE A 333 9.90 -3.37 -19.77
N VAL A 334 10.13 -4.30 -18.84
CA VAL A 334 9.59 -4.24 -17.48
C VAL A 334 10.01 -2.96 -16.75
N VAL A 335 11.28 -2.59 -16.78
CA VAL A 335 11.78 -1.36 -16.14
C VAL A 335 11.16 -0.13 -16.78
N ILE A 336 11.03 -0.12 -18.11
CA ILE A 336 10.34 0.95 -18.85
C ILE A 336 8.88 1.04 -18.40
N LEU A 337 8.14 -0.08 -18.36
CA LEU A 337 6.75 -0.12 -17.93
C LEU A 337 6.57 0.29 -16.45
N PHE A 338 7.55 -0.02 -15.61
CA PHE A 338 7.57 0.40 -14.21
C PHE A 338 7.78 1.93 -14.05
N LEU A 339 8.63 2.52 -14.90
CA LEU A 339 8.86 3.96 -14.93
C LEU A 339 7.85 4.72 -15.80
N LEU A 340 7.04 4.01 -16.58
CA LEU A 340 6.07 4.58 -17.50
C LEU A 340 5.04 5.48 -16.80
N PRO A 341 4.50 5.14 -15.60
CA PRO A 341 3.64 6.06 -14.87
C PRO A 341 4.33 7.39 -14.55
N LEU A 342 5.61 7.36 -14.17
CA LEU A 342 6.39 8.58 -13.92
C LEU A 342 6.61 9.36 -15.22
N GLY A 343 6.92 8.67 -16.33
CA GLY A 343 7.04 9.29 -17.65
C GLY A 343 5.74 9.97 -18.11
N PHE A 344 4.59 9.30 -17.98
CA PHE A 344 3.27 9.88 -18.25
C PHE A 344 2.95 11.03 -17.31
N TRP A 345 3.41 10.99 -16.05
CA TRP A 345 3.23 12.08 -15.11
C TRP A 345 3.98 13.33 -15.55
N PHE A 346 5.24 13.18 -15.99
CA PHE A 346 6.01 14.27 -16.60
C PHE A 346 5.34 14.81 -17.88
N LEU A 347 4.96 13.93 -18.81
CA LEU A 347 4.29 14.31 -20.06
C LEU A 347 3.00 15.09 -19.78
N SER A 348 2.18 14.63 -18.83
CA SER A 348 0.94 15.31 -18.43
C SER A 348 1.23 16.68 -17.86
N HIS A 349 2.27 16.80 -17.02
CA HIS A 349 2.69 18.08 -16.45
C HIS A 349 3.08 19.09 -17.55
N PHE A 350 3.89 18.68 -18.54
CA PHE A 350 4.25 19.55 -19.66
C PHE A 350 3.06 19.89 -20.55
N ALA A 351 2.29 18.89 -20.98
CA ALA A 351 1.17 19.08 -21.89
C ALA A 351 0.08 19.99 -21.30
N ILE A 352 -0.23 19.84 -20.02
CA ILE A 352 -1.21 20.69 -19.34
C ILE A 352 -0.69 22.11 -19.20
N ASN A 353 0.57 22.31 -18.84
CA ASN A 353 1.15 23.65 -18.77
C ASN A 353 1.17 24.35 -20.14
N GLU A 354 1.55 23.65 -21.21
CA GLU A 354 1.50 24.21 -22.56
C GLU A 354 0.07 24.59 -22.96
N ALA A 355 -0.92 23.75 -22.66
CA ALA A 355 -2.32 24.05 -22.93
C ALA A 355 -2.80 25.27 -22.12
N LEU A 356 -2.45 25.38 -20.85
CA LEU A 356 -2.79 26.52 -20.00
C LEU A 356 -2.12 27.82 -20.50
N ASN A 357 -0.85 27.75 -20.90
CA ASN A 357 -0.13 28.87 -21.50
C ASN A 357 -0.82 29.34 -22.79
N ALA A 358 -1.22 28.42 -23.66
CA ALA A 358 -1.89 28.73 -24.92
C ALA A 358 -3.28 29.35 -24.73
N ILE A 359 -4.06 28.87 -23.75
CA ILE A 359 -5.43 29.36 -23.50
C ILE A 359 -5.41 30.73 -22.82
N PHE A 360 -4.54 30.91 -21.83
CA PHE A 360 -4.61 32.06 -20.94
C PHE A 360 -3.48 33.09 -21.16
N GLY A 361 -2.51 32.82 -22.03
CA GLY A 361 -1.40 33.72 -22.33
C GLY A 361 -0.44 33.95 -21.17
N PHE A 362 -0.52 33.15 -20.11
CA PHE A 362 0.39 33.22 -18.98
C PHE A 362 1.69 32.50 -19.34
N TYR A 363 2.82 33.16 -19.17
CA TYR A 363 4.02 32.42 -18.74
C TYR A 363 3.72 32.02 -17.29
N VAL A 364 3.46 30.75 -17.00
CA VAL A 364 3.16 30.27 -15.64
C VAL A 364 4.34 30.55 -14.71
N LYS A 365 4.37 31.77 -14.15
CA LYS A 365 5.18 32.15 -12.99
C LYS A 365 4.37 32.07 -11.69
N CYS A 366 3.05 32.05 -11.77
CA CYS A 366 2.15 31.98 -10.63
C CYS A 366 1.52 30.59 -10.55
N ASN A 367 1.48 30.00 -9.35
CA ASN A 367 0.85 28.70 -9.14
C ASN A 367 -0.66 28.81 -9.42
N ILE A 368 -1.34 27.75 -9.89
CA ILE A 368 -2.81 27.70 -10.03
C ILE A 368 -3.50 28.07 -8.71
N HIS A 369 -2.86 27.79 -7.57
CA HIS A 369 -3.26 28.27 -6.26
C HIS A 369 -3.31 29.80 -6.18
N ASP A 370 -2.27 30.49 -6.65
CA ASP A 370 -2.20 31.96 -6.66
C ASP A 370 -3.20 32.54 -7.67
N PHE A 371 -3.42 31.86 -8.79
CA PHE A 371 -4.46 32.25 -9.75
C PHE A 371 -5.86 32.13 -9.14
N VAL A 372 -6.18 30.98 -8.54
CA VAL A 372 -7.48 30.72 -7.90
C VAL A 372 -7.71 31.70 -6.77
N LEU A 373 -6.71 31.90 -5.89
CA LEU A 373 -6.79 32.90 -4.83
C LEU A 373 -6.94 34.30 -5.37
N SER A 374 -6.17 34.70 -6.39
CA SER A 374 -6.29 36.02 -7.01
C SER A 374 -7.67 36.20 -7.66
N TYR A 375 -8.20 35.18 -8.34
CA TYR A 375 -9.51 35.21 -8.98
C TYR A 375 -10.62 35.33 -7.94
N PHE A 376 -10.62 34.50 -6.90
CA PHE A 376 -11.61 34.59 -5.82
C PHE A 376 -11.47 35.87 -4.99
N THR A 377 -10.26 36.38 -4.79
CA THR A 377 -10.03 37.68 -4.13
C THR A 377 -10.56 38.82 -5.00
N SER A 378 -10.36 38.75 -6.32
CA SER A 378 -10.92 39.70 -7.29
C SER A 378 -12.44 39.63 -7.30
N LEU A 379 -13.03 38.44 -7.31
CA LEU A 379 -14.48 38.24 -7.27
C LEU A 379 -15.06 38.77 -5.95
N ALA A 380 -14.45 38.43 -4.82
CA ALA A 380 -14.83 38.91 -3.50
C ALA A 380 -14.75 40.44 -3.42
N SER A 381 -13.69 41.06 -3.95
CA SER A 381 -13.56 42.52 -3.98
C SER A 381 -14.59 43.22 -4.87
N THR A 382 -15.16 42.49 -5.84
CA THR A 382 -16.18 43.00 -6.77
C THR A 382 -17.60 42.90 -6.19
N TYR A 383 -17.86 41.91 -5.34
CA TYR A 383 -19.22 41.60 -4.84
C TYR A 383 -19.40 41.77 -3.32
N ILE A 384 -18.33 41.96 -2.54
CA ILE A 384 -18.37 42.16 -1.09
C ILE A 384 -17.94 43.59 -0.76
N HIS A 385 -18.77 44.28 0.04
CA HIS A 385 -18.62 45.69 0.42
C HIS A 385 -17.19 46.03 0.89
N PRO A 386 -16.60 47.18 0.49
CA PRO A 386 -15.20 47.55 0.75
C PRO A 386 -14.74 47.53 2.23
N ASN A 387 -15.67 47.49 3.19
CA ASN A 387 -15.37 47.51 4.62
C ASN A 387 -15.09 46.12 5.24
N LEU A 388 -15.17 45.03 4.47
CA LEU A 388 -14.80 43.67 4.91
C LEU A 388 -13.40 43.22 4.42
N ALA A 389 -12.69 44.09 3.68
CA ALA A 389 -11.39 43.80 3.08
C ALA A 389 -10.20 43.86 4.06
N ILE A 390 -10.29 43.17 5.21
CA ILE A 390 -9.22 43.15 6.24
C ILE A 390 -8.09 42.17 5.89
N PHE A 391 -8.25 41.31 4.87
CA PHE A 391 -7.20 40.39 4.41
C PHE A 391 -6.85 40.60 2.94
N GLN A 392 -6.27 41.76 2.60
CA GLN A 392 -5.54 41.90 1.32
C GLN A 392 -4.20 41.18 1.43
N TRP A 393 -4.16 39.88 1.13
CA TRP A 393 -2.90 39.18 0.86
C TRP A 393 -2.39 39.61 -0.52
N LYS A 394 -1.44 40.55 -0.55
CA LYS A 394 -0.68 40.87 -1.77
C LYS A 394 0.28 39.72 -2.09
N PHE A 395 -0.19 38.73 -2.85
CA PHE A 395 0.71 37.82 -3.54
C PHE A 395 1.34 38.57 -4.72
N THR A 396 2.57 39.04 -4.53
CA THR A 396 3.37 39.57 -5.64
C THR A 396 4.11 38.41 -6.28
N CYS A 397 3.66 37.97 -7.46
CA CYS A 397 4.49 37.12 -8.32
C CYS A 397 5.72 37.93 -8.74
N LYS A 398 6.92 37.46 -8.37
CA LYS A 398 8.19 37.93 -8.92
C LYS A 398 8.66 37.01 -10.04
#